data_AF-A0A1M4WYX9-F1
#
_entry.id   AF-A0A1M4WYX9-F1
#
_cell.length_a   1.000
_cell.length_b   1.000
_cell.length_c   1.000
_cell.angle_alpha   90.00
_cell.angle_beta   90.00
_cell.angle_gamma   90.00
#
_symmetry.space_group_name_H-M   'P 1'
#
loop_
_entity.id
_entity.type
_entity.pdbx_description
1 polymer ?
#
loop_
_entity_poly.entity_id
_entity_poly.type
_entity_poly.pdbx_seq_one_letter_code
_entity_poly.pdbx_strand_id
1 'polypeptide(L)'
;MMRIFYKNNSYKDISNTVDSFKKQFGRIFFLSVAGVFLLYLVLSLVIPNFVIVPIGVLVFAFFLTVYTGFIISKTRFDFIIIFRILVTCITIFITYISLLLANVTEAVFFLFVPVILMINFLFSFRIAGIVSFILFCYHFFASEISVYFKMALDTDFYRNYPQNLVLQENIGYSVAIYFSLLILYYTDKIFHLKIETAAKTFSKANTNDELLEFDFKNQSESLTDEEKYNILFKKIISCLETDKPYQDPDFNIRKLADMVQSNTTYVSKAMNKVGDKKFSQIINDYRIQQVKIDFDNRAHHKFTIEHIYKAAGFSQQSTFNRIFKEYMGKTPTEYIEFLKKEDNTKIKFYNELSN
;
A
#
# COMPACT_ATOMS: atom_id res chain seq x y z
N MET A 1 17.52 -24.56 -2.79
CA MET A 1 18.16 -23.30 -2.32
C MET A 1 18.35 -22.26 -3.44
N MET A 2 18.86 -22.61 -4.63
CA MET A 2 19.10 -21.66 -5.73
C MET A 2 17.85 -20.92 -6.26
N ARG A 3 16.68 -21.59 -6.32
CA ARG A 3 15.41 -20.97 -6.78
C ARG A 3 14.86 -19.88 -5.85
N ILE A 4 15.00 -20.07 -4.53
CA ILE A 4 14.54 -19.10 -3.53
C ILE A 4 15.45 -17.86 -3.56
N PHE A 5 16.76 -18.05 -3.76
CA PHE A 5 17.71 -16.95 -3.92
C PHE A 5 17.45 -16.12 -5.20
N TYR A 6 17.13 -16.75 -6.34
CA TYR A 6 16.87 -16.03 -7.59
C TYR A 6 15.49 -15.35 -7.65
N LYS A 7 14.43 -15.97 -7.11
CA LYS A 7 13.08 -15.36 -7.05
C LYS A 7 13.05 -14.17 -6.06
N ASN A 8 13.78 -14.27 -4.94
CA ASN A 8 13.99 -13.13 -4.03
C ASN A 8 14.80 -12.02 -4.69
N ASN A 9 15.84 -12.31 -5.48
CA ASN A 9 16.59 -11.27 -6.17
C ASN A 9 15.74 -10.53 -7.21
N SER A 10 14.94 -11.23 -8.02
CA SER A 10 14.07 -10.58 -9.00
C SER A 10 12.99 -9.70 -8.35
N TYR A 11 12.35 -10.17 -7.27
CA TYR A 11 11.33 -9.38 -6.56
C TYR A 11 11.95 -8.19 -5.81
N LYS A 12 13.14 -8.36 -5.24
CA LYS A 12 13.91 -7.31 -4.57
C LYS A 12 14.40 -6.26 -5.57
N ASP A 13 14.86 -6.65 -6.75
CA ASP A 13 15.26 -5.73 -7.83
C ASP A 13 14.08 -4.93 -8.40
N ILE A 14 12.88 -5.54 -8.47
CA ILE A 14 11.66 -4.86 -8.89
C ILE A 14 11.17 -3.87 -7.83
N SER A 15 11.12 -4.29 -6.56
CA SER A 15 10.81 -3.40 -5.44
C SER A 15 11.79 -2.22 -5.42
N ASN A 16 13.08 -2.48 -5.61
CA ASN A 16 14.12 -1.46 -5.68
C ASN A 16 13.92 -0.51 -6.88
N THR A 17 13.51 -1.02 -8.04
CA THR A 17 13.26 -0.21 -9.24
C THR A 17 12.02 0.67 -9.09
N VAL A 18 10.91 0.10 -8.63
CA VAL A 18 9.66 0.84 -8.36
C VAL A 18 9.89 1.89 -7.28
N ASP A 19 10.62 1.55 -6.21
CA ASP A 19 10.94 2.51 -5.14
C ASP A 19 11.90 3.60 -5.62
N SER A 20 12.83 3.28 -6.53
CA SER A 20 13.68 4.28 -7.20
C SER A 20 12.86 5.30 -8.00
N PHE A 21 11.89 4.83 -8.79
CA PHE A 21 11.00 5.74 -9.54
C PHE A 21 10.10 6.58 -8.63
N LYS A 22 9.57 6.00 -7.54
CA LYS A 22 8.82 6.76 -6.54
C LYS A 22 9.67 7.85 -5.89
N LYS A 23 10.93 7.56 -5.55
CA LYS A 23 11.88 8.55 -5.02
C LYS A 23 12.20 9.63 -6.04
N GLN A 24 12.39 9.27 -7.31
CA GLN A 24 12.59 10.23 -8.40
C GLN A 24 11.39 11.17 -8.56
N PHE A 25 10.18 10.60 -8.59
CA PHE A 25 8.93 11.36 -8.61
C PHE A 25 8.87 12.32 -7.44
N GLY A 26 9.06 11.83 -6.21
CA GLY A 26 9.04 12.66 -5.02
C GLY A 26 10.00 13.83 -5.11
N ARG A 27 11.26 13.59 -5.47
CA ARG A 27 12.27 14.65 -5.64
C ARG A 27 11.81 15.74 -6.61
N ILE A 28 11.30 15.34 -7.77
CA ILE A 28 10.81 16.29 -8.79
C ILE A 28 9.59 17.04 -8.26
N PHE A 29 8.63 16.33 -7.68
CA PHE A 29 7.43 16.93 -7.08
C PHE A 29 7.80 18.01 -6.06
N PHE A 30 8.69 17.72 -5.11
CA PHE A 30 9.12 18.69 -4.09
C PHE A 30 9.87 19.88 -4.66
N LEU A 31 10.76 19.64 -5.62
CA LEU A 31 11.47 20.72 -6.29
C LEU A 31 10.50 21.64 -7.04
N SER A 32 9.47 21.07 -7.67
CA SER A 32 8.42 21.84 -8.32
C SER A 32 7.56 22.62 -7.33
N VAL A 33 7.20 22.04 -6.17
CA VAL A 33 6.47 22.77 -5.11
C VAL A 33 7.30 23.93 -4.57
N ALA A 34 8.60 23.71 -4.31
CA ALA A 34 9.51 24.77 -3.92
C ALA A 34 9.63 25.85 -5.02
N GLY A 35 9.65 25.45 -6.30
CA GLY A 35 9.61 26.37 -7.44
C GLY A 35 8.36 27.23 -7.48
N VAL A 36 7.19 26.68 -7.13
CA VAL A 36 5.94 27.46 -7.00
C VAL A 36 6.05 28.48 -5.88
N PHE A 37 6.50 28.08 -4.69
CA PHE A 37 6.70 29.04 -3.59
C PHE A 37 7.72 30.13 -3.95
N LEU A 38 8.80 29.78 -4.63
CA LEU A 38 9.79 30.74 -5.12
C LEU A 38 9.19 31.71 -6.14
N LEU A 39 8.38 31.22 -7.08
CA LEU A 39 7.66 32.04 -8.06
C LEU A 39 6.76 33.06 -7.35
N TYR A 40 5.91 32.61 -6.42
CA TYR A 40 5.03 33.51 -5.65
C TYR A 40 5.83 34.49 -4.79
N LEU A 41 6.96 34.07 -4.23
CA LEU A 41 7.86 34.95 -3.47
C LEU A 41 8.44 36.06 -4.34
N VAL A 42 9.01 35.72 -5.50
CA VAL A 42 9.59 36.68 -6.44
C VAL A 42 8.53 37.64 -6.95
N LEU A 43 7.36 37.14 -7.35
CA LEU A 43 6.26 37.98 -7.81
C LEU A 43 5.76 38.92 -6.71
N SER A 44 5.73 38.48 -5.46
CA SER A 44 5.35 39.32 -4.31
C SER A 44 6.36 40.42 -4.00
N LEU A 45 7.63 40.25 -4.41
CA LEU A 45 8.67 41.29 -4.26
C LEU A 45 8.64 42.30 -5.42
N VAL A 46 8.25 41.86 -6.62
CA VAL A 46 8.25 42.71 -7.83
C VAL A 46 6.93 43.47 -7.99
N ILE A 47 5.81 42.82 -7.66
CA ILE A 47 4.46 43.37 -7.84
C ILE A 47 3.89 43.72 -6.46
N PRO A 48 3.67 45.02 -6.15
CA PRO A 48 3.06 45.42 -4.89
C PRO A 48 1.67 44.82 -4.71
N ASN A 49 1.34 44.39 -3.49
CA ASN A 49 0.05 43.79 -3.15
C ASN A 49 -0.33 42.63 -4.09
N PHE A 50 0.66 41.84 -4.50
CA PHE A 50 0.41 40.65 -5.31
C PHE A 50 -0.37 39.63 -4.48
N VAL A 51 0.21 39.04 -3.44
CA VAL A 51 -0.49 38.08 -2.55
C VAL A 51 -0.76 38.72 -1.21
N ILE A 52 -1.93 38.42 -0.63
CA ILE A 52 -2.28 38.83 0.73
C ILE A 52 -1.53 38.06 1.82
N VAL A 53 -1.03 36.86 1.48
CA VAL A 53 -0.24 36.00 2.35
C VAL A 53 1.09 36.71 2.70
N PRO A 54 1.45 36.82 3.99
CA PRO A 54 2.69 37.47 4.39
C PRO A 54 3.92 36.82 3.75
N ILE A 55 4.87 37.65 3.30
CA ILE A 55 6.12 37.20 2.67
C ILE A 55 6.87 36.17 3.53
N GLY A 56 6.88 36.36 4.86
CA GLY A 56 7.51 35.41 5.78
C GLY A 56 6.94 33.99 5.72
N VAL A 57 5.63 33.84 5.44
CA VAL A 57 4.99 32.54 5.28
C VAL A 57 5.47 31.86 3.99
N LEU A 58 5.60 32.61 2.90
CA LEU A 58 6.13 32.10 1.62
C LEU A 58 7.59 31.68 1.75
N VAL A 59 8.42 32.47 2.43
CA VAL A 59 9.83 32.15 2.72
C VAL A 59 9.92 30.88 3.57
N PHE A 60 9.14 30.79 4.64
CA PHE A 60 9.11 29.60 5.49
C PHE A 60 8.69 28.35 4.72
N ALA A 61 7.63 28.43 3.91
CA ALA A 61 7.15 27.32 3.08
C ALA A 61 8.19 26.88 2.03
N PHE A 62 8.90 27.83 1.41
CA PHE A 62 10.01 27.54 0.50
C PHE A 62 11.13 26.75 1.19
N PHE A 63 11.64 27.23 2.33
CA PHE A 63 12.72 26.54 3.04
C PHE A 63 12.28 25.17 3.59
N LEU A 64 11.04 25.07 4.09
CA LEU A 64 10.46 23.81 4.55
C LEU A 64 10.39 22.78 3.41
N THR A 65 9.93 23.18 2.23
CA THR A 65 9.82 22.27 1.07
C THR A 65 11.17 21.86 0.51
N VAL A 66 12.16 22.75 0.49
CA VAL A 66 13.54 22.41 0.11
C VAL A 66 14.17 21.44 1.13
N TYR A 67 14.01 21.70 2.42
CA TYR A 67 14.54 20.86 3.49
C TYR A 67 13.93 19.46 3.47
N THR A 68 12.60 19.35 3.30
CA THR A 68 11.93 18.04 3.17
C THR A 68 12.37 17.27 1.93
N GLY A 69 12.52 17.95 0.77
CA GLY A 69 13.11 17.34 -0.43
C GLY A 69 14.53 16.82 -0.20
N PHE A 70 15.35 17.56 0.54
CA PHE A 70 16.71 17.15 0.92
C PHE A 70 16.71 15.93 1.84
N ILE A 71 15.87 15.89 2.89
CA ILE A 71 15.72 14.73 3.77
C ILE A 71 15.34 13.47 2.98
N ILE A 72 14.39 13.60 2.06
CA ILE A 72 13.94 12.48 1.23
C ILE A 72 15.07 11.95 0.34
N SER A 73 15.96 12.84 -0.12
CA SER A 73 17.12 12.43 -0.91
C SER A 73 18.20 11.69 -0.12
N LYS A 74 18.27 11.90 1.21
CA LYS A 74 19.36 11.41 2.07
C LYS A 74 18.95 10.23 2.96
N THR A 75 17.67 10.05 3.25
CA THR A 75 17.23 9.09 4.26
C THR A 75 16.82 7.73 3.68
N ARG A 76 17.01 6.67 4.49
CA ARG A 76 16.50 5.31 4.23
C ARG A 76 15.05 5.11 4.69
N PHE A 77 14.35 6.18 5.10
CA PHE A 77 12.96 6.08 5.58
C PHE A 77 12.02 5.59 4.47
N ASP A 78 10.90 5.02 4.91
CA ASP A 78 9.80 4.67 4.03
C ASP A 78 9.24 5.95 3.40
N PHE A 79 9.65 6.17 2.15
CA PHE A 79 9.30 7.33 1.32
C PHE A 79 7.80 7.62 1.37
N ILE A 80 6.97 6.59 1.42
CA ILE A 80 5.51 6.69 1.39
C ILE A 80 4.98 7.41 2.63
N ILE A 81 5.57 7.20 3.81
CA ILE A 81 5.10 7.80 5.06
C ILE A 81 5.32 9.32 5.05
N ILE A 82 6.55 9.76 4.74
CA ILE A 82 6.90 11.19 4.69
C ILE A 82 6.04 11.90 3.64
N PHE A 83 5.86 11.25 2.48
CA PHE A 83 5.09 11.80 1.39
C PHE A 83 3.60 11.95 1.74
N ARG A 84 3.01 11.01 2.50
CA ARG A 84 1.64 11.12 3.02
C ARG A 84 1.47 12.31 3.97
N ILE A 85 2.36 12.44 4.96
CA ILE A 85 2.32 13.55 5.92
C ILE A 85 2.32 14.89 5.18
N LEU A 86 3.20 15.01 4.18
CA LEU A 86 3.34 16.26 3.47
C LEU A 86 2.15 16.58 2.57
N VAL A 87 1.59 15.59 1.87
CA VAL A 87 0.35 15.80 1.10
C VAL A 87 -0.79 16.24 2.02
N THR A 88 -0.87 15.70 3.24
CA THR A 88 -1.80 16.18 4.25
C THR A 88 -1.54 17.65 4.62
N CYS A 89 -0.28 18.04 4.87
CA CYS A 89 0.07 19.44 5.14
C CYS A 89 -0.28 20.38 3.98
N ILE A 90 0.01 20.01 2.73
CA ILE A 90 -0.36 20.77 1.54
C ILE A 90 -1.88 20.90 1.44
N THR A 91 -2.62 19.82 1.69
CA THR A 91 -4.08 19.83 1.64
C THR A 91 -4.64 20.80 2.69
N ILE A 92 -4.14 20.75 3.92
CA ILE A 92 -4.53 21.69 4.99
C ILE A 92 -4.22 23.13 4.60
N PHE A 93 -3.05 23.38 4.01
CA PHE A 93 -2.66 24.71 3.54
C PHE A 93 -3.58 25.22 2.43
N ILE A 94 -3.89 24.39 1.42
CA ILE A 94 -4.82 24.76 0.35
C ILE A 94 -6.21 25.03 0.93
N THR A 95 -6.70 24.20 1.87
CA THR A 95 -7.99 24.42 2.56
C THR A 95 -8.02 25.74 3.33
N TYR A 96 -6.93 26.09 4.01
CA TYR A 96 -6.83 27.38 4.68
C TYR A 96 -6.88 28.56 3.68
N ILE A 97 -6.12 28.47 2.59
CA ILE A 97 -6.13 29.50 1.55
C ILE A 97 -7.49 29.60 0.84
N SER A 98 -8.17 28.47 0.59
CA SER A 98 -9.50 28.47 -0.02
C SER A 98 -10.55 29.06 0.91
N LEU A 99 -10.45 28.88 2.23
CA LEU A 99 -11.32 29.59 3.18
C LEU A 99 -11.06 31.10 3.17
N LEU A 100 -9.79 31.53 3.22
CA LEU A 100 -9.45 32.95 3.16
C LEU A 100 -10.00 33.65 1.91
N LEU A 101 -9.96 32.96 0.76
CA LEU A 101 -10.35 33.50 -0.54
C LEU A 101 -11.78 33.12 -0.98
N ALA A 102 -12.56 32.44 -0.14
CA ALA A 102 -13.86 31.88 -0.52
C ALA A 102 -14.87 32.93 -1.04
N ASN A 103 -14.78 34.17 -0.58
CA ASN A 103 -15.66 35.27 -1.02
C ASN A 103 -15.07 36.11 -2.17
N VAL A 104 -13.86 35.76 -2.62
CA VAL A 104 -13.11 36.52 -3.64
C VAL A 104 -13.03 35.72 -4.93
N THR A 105 -12.65 34.44 -4.86
CA THR A 105 -12.45 33.59 -6.03
C THR A 105 -12.60 32.11 -5.73
N GLU A 106 -13.18 31.38 -6.69
CA GLU A 106 -13.29 29.93 -6.67
C GLU A 106 -12.07 29.23 -7.31
N ALA A 107 -11.14 29.99 -7.89
CA ALA A 107 -10.01 29.42 -8.64
C ALA A 107 -9.11 28.50 -7.80
N VAL A 108 -9.02 28.77 -6.48
CA VAL A 108 -8.20 27.99 -5.55
C VAL A 108 -8.66 26.52 -5.50
N PHE A 109 -9.95 26.24 -5.73
CA PHE A 109 -10.48 24.87 -5.70
C PHE A 109 -9.87 23.97 -6.78
N PHE A 110 -9.38 24.52 -7.89
CA PHE A 110 -8.68 23.75 -8.91
C PHE A 110 -7.37 23.13 -8.41
N LEU A 111 -6.76 23.67 -7.34
CA LEU A 111 -5.59 23.08 -6.70
C LEU A 111 -5.92 21.77 -5.97
N PHE A 112 -7.19 21.46 -5.71
CA PHE A 112 -7.59 20.15 -5.17
C PHE A 112 -7.56 19.03 -6.21
N VAL A 113 -7.61 19.34 -7.52
CA VAL A 113 -7.54 18.32 -8.59
C VAL A 113 -6.24 17.50 -8.50
N PRO A 114 -5.03 18.10 -8.48
CA PRO A 114 -3.81 17.33 -8.29
C PRO A 114 -3.73 16.67 -6.91
N VAL A 115 -4.37 17.22 -5.87
CA VAL A 115 -4.43 16.58 -4.53
C VAL A 115 -5.23 15.28 -4.60
N ILE A 116 -6.39 15.26 -5.26
CA ILE A 116 -7.21 14.05 -5.43
C ILE A 116 -6.46 13.00 -6.24
N LEU A 117 -5.79 13.40 -7.34
CA LEU A 117 -4.94 12.50 -8.12
C LEU A 117 -3.78 11.95 -7.27
N MET A 118 -3.19 12.77 -6.42
CA MET A 118 -2.13 12.35 -5.51
C MET A 118 -2.64 11.35 -4.46
N ILE A 119 -3.84 11.55 -3.91
CA ILE A 119 -4.44 10.62 -2.97
C ILE A 119 -4.69 9.26 -3.64
N ASN A 120 -5.16 9.27 -4.88
CA ASN A 120 -5.30 8.03 -5.67
C ASN A 120 -3.96 7.33 -5.85
N PHE A 121 -2.89 8.09 -6.11
CA PHE A 121 -1.52 7.56 -6.26
C PHE A 121 -0.96 6.92 -4.97
N LEU A 122 -1.24 7.50 -3.79
CA LEU A 122 -0.65 7.07 -2.50
C LEU A 122 -1.47 6.05 -1.70
N PHE A 123 -2.76 6.00 -1.96
CA PHE A 123 -3.71 5.19 -1.19
C PHE A 123 -4.48 4.25 -2.12
N SER A 124 -5.72 4.60 -2.47
CA SER A 124 -6.58 3.80 -3.33
C SER A 124 -7.66 4.66 -3.98
N PHE A 125 -8.21 4.17 -5.09
CA PHE A 125 -9.32 4.81 -5.80
C PHE A 125 -10.54 5.07 -4.91
N ARG A 126 -10.86 4.15 -3.99
CA ARG A 126 -11.99 4.30 -3.06
C ARG A 126 -11.82 5.50 -2.13
N ILE A 127 -10.62 5.64 -1.56
CA ILE A 127 -10.30 6.77 -0.66
C ILE A 127 -10.31 8.09 -1.44
N ALA A 128 -9.74 8.11 -2.66
CA ALA A 128 -9.77 9.28 -3.52
C ALA A 128 -11.20 9.71 -3.88
N GLY A 129 -12.11 8.76 -4.14
CA GLY A 129 -13.52 9.04 -4.40
C GLY A 129 -14.23 9.66 -3.19
N ILE A 130 -13.99 9.13 -1.99
CA ILE A 130 -14.56 9.68 -0.75
C ILE A 130 -14.04 11.10 -0.51
N VAL A 131 -12.73 11.32 -0.62
CA VAL A 131 -12.14 12.66 -0.41
C VAL A 131 -12.60 13.64 -1.48
N SER A 132 -12.73 13.22 -2.75
CA SER A 132 -13.29 14.04 -3.82
C SER A 132 -14.71 14.50 -3.50
N PHE A 133 -15.56 13.60 -3.01
CA PHE A 133 -16.92 13.94 -2.58
C PHE A 133 -16.93 14.93 -1.40
N ILE A 134 -16.07 14.72 -0.40
CA ILE A 134 -15.92 15.65 0.73
C ILE A 134 -15.47 17.04 0.25
N LEU A 135 -14.48 17.10 -0.64
CA LEU A 135 -13.97 18.37 -1.17
C LEU A 135 -15.01 19.07 -2.06
N PHE A 136 -15.84 18.32 -2.78
CA PHE A 136 -16.97 18.85 -3.54
C PHE A 136 -18.04 19.46 -2.63
N CYS A 137 -18.43 18.76 -1.55
CA CYS A 137 -19.32 19.33 -0.55
C CYS A 137 -18.71 20.54 0.13
N TYR A 138 -17.41 20.48 0.49
CA TYR A 138 -16.69 21.59 1.08
C TYR A 138 -16.71 22.83 0.19
N HIS A 139 -16.46 22.69 -1.12
CA HIS A 139 -16.54 23.79 -2.07
C HIS A 139 -17.90 24.51 -2.02
N PHE A 140 -19.00 23.75 -2.00
CA PHE A 140 -20.34 24.33 -1.95
C PHE A 140 -20.62 25.15 -0.68
N PHE A 141 -20.00 24.81 0.45
CA PHE A 141 -20.21 25.49 1.74
C PHE A 141 -19.05 26.40 2.17
N ALA A 142 -18.01 26.54 1.34
CA ALA A 142 -16.77 27.18 1.77
C ALA A 142 -16.95 28.66 2.10
N SER A 143 -17.78 29.37 1.35
CA SER A 143 -18.11 30.78 1.59
C SER A 143 -18.82 30.95 2.94
N GLU A 144 -19.85 30.15 3.21
CA GLU A 144 -20.62 30.19 4.46
C GLU A 144 -19.75 29.83 5.66
N ILE A 145 -18.92 28.80 5.54
CA ILE A 145 -17.94 28.41 6.56
C ILE A 145 -16.98 29.58 6.83
N SER A 146 -16.45 30.19 5.78
CA SER A 146 -15.48 31.29 5.90
C SER A 146 -16.09 32.52 6.60
N VAL A 147 -17.33 32.89 6.26
CA VAL A 147 -18.06 33.98 6.92
C VAL A 147 -18.37 33.65 8.38
N TYR A 148 -18.87 32.44 8.65
CA TYR A 148 -19.22 31.99 10.00
C TYR A 148 -18.02 32.06 10.95
N PHE A 149 -16.85 31.60 10.51
CA PHE A 149 -15.60 31.64 11.28
C PHE A 149 -14.88 32.99 11.22
N LYS A 150 -15.41 33.99 10.50
CA LYS A 150 -14.78 35.30 10.27
C LYS A 150 -13.35 35.17 9.69
N MET A 151 -13.15 34.18 8.83
CA MET A 151 -11.90 33.94 8.13
C MET A 151 -11.85 34.66 6.78
N ALA A 152 -13.00 35.00 6.20
CA ALA A 152 -13.08 35.65 4.91
C ALA A 152 -12.29 36.96 4.90
N LEU A 153 -11.41 37.11 3.92
CA LEU A 153 -10.68 38.35 3.71
C LEU A 153 -11.62 39.47 3.25
N ASP A 154 -11.26 40.70 3.62
CA ASP A 154 -11.91 41.88 3.09
C ASP A 154 -11.69 41.94 1.57
N THR A 155 -12.79 41.98 0.83
CA THR A 155 -12.80 42.01 -0.64
C THR A 155 -12.06 43.24 -1.20
N ASP A 156 -11.91 44.30 -0.39
CA ASP A 156 -11.29 45.55 -0.81
C ASP A 156 -9.83 45.39 -1.25
N PHE A 157 -9.07 44.43 -0.71
CA PHE A 157 -7.69 44.18 -1.12
C PHE A 157 -7.60 43.86 -2.62
N TYR A 158 -8.36 42.87 -3.09
CA TYR A 158 -8.32 42.47 -4.50
C TYR A 158 -9.18 43.37 -5.40
N ARG A 159 -10.17 44.07 -4.84
CA ARG A 159 -10.95 45.07 -5.57
C ARG A 159 -10.08 46.22 -6.09
N ASN A 160 -9.07 46.60 -5.32
CA ASN A 160 -8.11 47.64 -5.70
C ASN A 160 -7.05 47.14 -6.71
N TYR A 161 -6.88 45.81 -6.86
CA TYR A 161 -5.86 45.20 -7.73
C TYR A 161 -6.41 44.00 -8.53
N PRO A 162 -7.43 44.19 -9.39
CA PRO A 162 -8.09 43.08 -10.09
C PRO A 162 -7.17 42.32 -11.06
N GLN A 163 -6.19 43.01 -11.65
CA GLN A 163 -5.21 42.38 -12.54
C GLN A 163 -4.31 41.38 -11.79
N ASN A 164 -3.96 41.68 -10.52
CA ASN A 164 -3.16 40.79 -9.69
C ASN A 164 -3.93 39.51 -9.37
N LEU A 165 -5.24 39.61 -9.12
CA LEU A 165 -6.12 38.46 -8.88
C LEU A 165 -6.15 37.55 -10.12
N VAL A 166 -6.47 38.09 -11.29
CA VAL A 166 -6.52 37.32 -12.55
C VAL A 166 -5.18 36.63 -12.84
N LEU A 167 -4.06 37.31 -12.60
CA LEU A 167 -2.73 36.71 -12.75
C LEU A 167 -2.52 35.54 -11.79
N GLN A 168 -2.96 35.66 -10.52
CA GLN A 168 -2.88 34.57 -9.54
C GLN A 168 -3.75 33.37 -9.92
N GLU A 169 -4.96 33.60 -10.43
CA GLU A 169 -5.84 32.54 -10.91
C GLU A 169 -5.19 31.77 -12.07
N ASN A 170 -4.67 32.49 -13.06
CA ASN A 170 -3.98 31.88 -14.21
C ASN A 170 -2.74 31.07 -13.80
N ILE A 171 -1.97 31.57 -12.83
CA ILE A 171 -0.84 30.82 -12.25
C ILE A 171 -1.37 29.59 -11.53
N GLY A 172 -2.43 29.71 -10.73
CA GLY A 172 -3.07 28.62 -10.00
C GLY A 172 -3.54 27.49 -10.93
N TYR A 173 -4.24 27.83 -12.03
CA TYR A 173 -4.65 26.86 -13.06
C TYR A 173 -3.45 26.18 -13.71
N SER A 174 -2.42 26.96 -14.08
CA SER A 174 -1.19 26.42 -14.67
C SER A 174 -0.48 25.44 -13.73
N VAL A 175 -0.42 25.77 -12.43
CA VAL A 175 0.12 24.91 -11.38
C VAL A 175 -0.71 23.63 -11.24
N ALA A 176 -2.05 23.74 -11.21
CA ALA A 176 -2.94 22.59 -11.11
C ALA A 176 -2.77 21.62 -12.29
N ILE A 177 -2.72 22.15 -13.52
CA ILE A 177 -2.51 21.38 -14.74
C ILE A 177 -1.14 20.70 -14.71
N TYR A 178 -0.08 21.45 -14.42
CA TYR A 178 1.28 20.93 -14.36
C TYR A 178 1.40 19.74 -13.39
N PHE A 179 0.91 19.90 -12.15
CA PHE A 179 0.98 18.83 -11.17
C PHE A 179 0.09 17.64 -11.54
N SER A 180 -1.09 17.88 -12.11
CA SER A 180 -1.97 16.81 -12.58
C SER A 180 -1.27 15.96 -13.65
N LEU A 181 -0.65 16.60 -14.65
CA LEU A 181 0.10 15.92 -15.70
C LEU A 181 1.32 15.17 -15.14
N LEU A 182 2.06 15.80 -14.22
CA LEU A 182 3.20 15.16 -13.56
C LEU A 182 2.77 13.88 -12.82
N ILE A 183 1.69 13.94 -12.03
CA ILE A 183 1.17 12.80 -11.28
C ILE A 183 0.68 11.70 -12.23
N LEU A 184 -0.07 12.07 -13.27
CA LEU A 184 -0.57 11.11 -14.26
C LEU A 184 0.58 10.41 -15.00
N TYR A 185 1.60 11.15 -15.44
CA TYR A 185 2.78 10.59 -16.10
C TYR A 185 3.49 9.55 -15.22
N TYR A 186 3.71 9.84 -13.93
CA TYR A 186 4.37 8.88 -13.04
C TYR A 186 3.45 7.71 -12.63
N THR A 187 2.14 7.94 -12.55
CA THR A 187 1.16 6.87 -12.33
C THR A 187 1.18 5.88 -13.48
N ASP A 188 1.10 6.38 -14.71
CA ASP A 188 1.15 5.59 -15.94
C ASP A 188 2.49 4.84 -16.07
N LYS A 189 3.61 5.54 -15.88
CA LYS A 189 4.95 4.94 -15.93
C LYS A 189 5.13 3.81 -14.92
N ILE A 190 4.70 3.99 -13.67
CA ILE A 190 4.78 2.95 -12.65
C ILE A 190 3.84 1.77 -12.97
N PHE A 191 2.67 2.06 -13.53
CA PHE A 191 1.73 1.03 -13.97
C PHE A 191 2.31 0.18 -15.11
N HIS A 192 2.88 0.81 -16.14
CA HIS A 192 3.56 0.11 -17.23
C HIS A 192 4.74 -0.73 -16.73
N LEU A 193 5.55 -0.22 -15.81
CA LEU A 193 6.64 -1.00 -15.22
C LEU A 193 6.11 -2.23 -14.46
N LYS A 194 4.99 -2.11 -13.73
CA LYS A 194 4.35 -3.26 -13.07
C LYS A 194 3.83 -4.29 -14.07
N ILE A 195 3.26 -3.85 -15.20
CA ILE A 195 2.79 -4.75 -16.27
C ILE A 195 3.97 -5.42 -16.96
N GLU A 196 4.98 -4.68 -17.38
CA GLU A 196 6.13 -5.21 -18.11
C GLU A 196 6.91 -6.21 -17.24
N THR A 197 7.02 -5.94 -15.93
CA THR A 197 7.65 -6.87 -14.99
C THR A 197 6.78 -8.08 -14.71
N ALA A 198 5.45 -7.93 -14.59
CA ALA A 198 4.53 -9.08 -14.54
C ALA A 198 4.70 -9.94 -15.80
N ALA A 199 4.65 -9.33 -16.99
CA ALA A 199 4.83 -10.01 -18.27
C ALA A 199 6.19 -10.70 -18.40
N LYS A 200 7.29 -10.06 -17.96
CA LYS A 200 8.62 -10.69 -17.90
C LYS A 200 8.68 -11.81 -16.87
N THR A 201 7.98 -11.71 -15.76
CA THR A 201 7.90 -12.76 -14.73
C THR A 201 7.09 -13.95 -15.24
N PHE A 202 5.97 -13.72 -15.92
CA PHE A 202 5.16 -14.73 -16.58
C PHE A 202 5.88 -15.37 -17.77
N SER A 203 6.54 -14.56 -18.61
CA SER A 203 7.34 -15.07 -19.73
C SER A 203 8.53 -15.88 -19.23
N LYS A 204 9.27 -15.41 -18.22
CA LYS A 204 10.38 -16.17 -17.62
C LYS A 204 9.91 -17.38 -16.82
N ALA A 205 8.71 -17.35 -16.25
CA ALA A 205 8.08 -18.53 -15.66
C ALA A 205 7.75 -19.56 -16.75
N ASN A 206 7.14 -19.15 -17.87
CA ASN A 206 6.85 -20.02 -19.00
C ASN A 206 8.12 -20.53 -19.69
N THR A 207 9.15 -19.70 -19.89
CA THR A 207 10.43 -20.14 -20.47
C THR A 207 11.19 -21.05 -19.51
N ASN A 208 11.14 -20.78 -18.20
CA ASN A 208 11.69 -21.72 -17.24
C ASN A 208 10.87 -23.00 -17.20
N ASP A 209 9.54 -22.96 -17.28
CA ASP A 209 8.67 -24.13 -17.29
C ASP A 209 8.81 -24.92 -18.59
N GLU A 210 9.08 -24.28 -19.74
CA GLU A 210 9.44 -24.92 -21.01
C GLU A 210 10.86 -25.48 -20.99
N LEU A 211 11.84 -24.78 -20.42
CA LEU A 211 13.21 -25.30 -20.23
C LEU A 211 13.23 -26.42 -19.19
N LEU A 212 12.41 -26.31 -18.16
CA LEU A 212 12.20 -27.36 -17.16
C LEU A 212 11.43 -28.50 -17.76
N GLU A 213 10.37 -28.29 -18.56
CA GLU A 213 9.66 -29.36 -19.27
C GLU A 213 10.57 -30.02 -20.29
N PHE A 214 11.44 -29.27 -20.97
CA PHE A 214 12.45 -29.82 -21.88
C PHE A 214 13.49 -30.66 -21.12
N ASP A 215 14.01 -30.16 -20.00
CA ASP A 215 14.95 -30.88 -19.12
C ASP A 215 14.25 -32.04 -18.39
N PHE A 216 12.97 -31.89 -18.03
CA PHE A 216 12.13 -32.93 -17.44
C PHE A 216 11.77 -33.98 -18.45
N LYS A 217 11.50 -33.64 -19.70
CA LYS A 217 11.12 -34.59 -20.75
C LYS A 217 12.33 -35.44 -21.13
N ASN A 218 13.50 -34.80 -21.22
CA ASN A 218 14.79 -35.48 -21.39
C ASN A 218 15.19 -36.34 -20.17
N GLN A 219 14.82 -35.96 -18.93
CA GLN A 219 15.04 -36.80 -17.73
C GLN A 219 13.93 -37.86 -17.51
N SER A 220 12.67 -37.59 -17.88
CA SER A 220 11.49 -38.39 -17.53
C SER A 220 11.39 -39.72 -18.28
N GLU A 221 12.12 -39.87 -19.38
CA GLU A 221 12.31 -41.17 -20.04
C GLU A 221 13.17 -42.13 -19.19
N SER A 222 13.85 -41.63 -18.13
CA SER A 222 14.68 -42.41 -17.21
C SER A 222 14.23 -42.38 -15.73
N LEU A 223 13.20 -41.60 -15.35
CA LEU A 223 12.83 -41.41 -13.93
C LEU A 223 11.85 -42.47 -13.41
N THR A 224 12.12 -42.95 -12.19
CA THR A 224 11.24 -43.85 -11.45
C THR A 224 9.97 -43.13 -10.97
N ASP A 225 8.90 -43.88 -10.69
CA ASP A 225 7.65 -43.30 -10.21
C ASP A 225 7.80 -42.53 -8.89
N GLU A 226 8.75 -42.92 -8.03
CA GLU A 226 9.01 -42.24 -6.75
C GLU A 226 9.59 -40.84 -6.93
N GLU A 227 10.49 -40.65 -7.90
CA GLU A 227 11.08 -39.35 -8.19
C GLU A 227 10.04 -38.38 -8.73
N LYS A 228 9.11 -38.87 -9.56
CA LYS A 228 8.00 -38.08 -10.08
C LYS A 228 7.06 -37.62 -8.96
N TYR A 229 6.74 -38.49 -7.98
CA TYR A 229 5.94 -38.10 -6.81
C TYR A 229 6.66 -37.06 -5.95
N ASN A 230 7.97 -37.20 -5.74
CA ASN A 230 8.77 -36.24 -4.97
C ASN A 230 8.77 -34.84 -5.59
N ILE A 231 8.86 -34.77 -6.92
CA ILE A 231 8.87 -33.50 -7.62
C ILE A 231 7.49 -32.85 -7.59
N LEU A 232 6.42 -33.64 -7.79
CA LEU A 232 5.06 -33.12 -7.66
C LEU A 232 4.79 -32.64 -6.23
N PHE A 233 5.23 -33.37 -5.20
CA PHE A 233 5.06 -32.95 -3.82
C PHE A 233 5.77 -31.61 -3.53
N LYS A 234 6.98 -31.41 -4.07
CA LYS A 234 7.67 -30.11 -3.98
C LYS A 234 6.89 -28.98 -4.65
N LYS A 235 6.25 -29.23 -5.81
CA LYS A 235 5.37 -28.25 -6.47
C LYS A 235 4.16 -27.91 -5.59
N ILE A 236 3.53 -28.93 -4.98
CA ILE A 236 2.40 -28.77 -4.06
C ILE A 236 2.77 -27.87 -2.87
N ILE A 237 3.85 -28.20 -2.15
CA ILE A 237 4.30 -27.41 -1.01
C ILE A 237 4.62 -25.96 -1.41
N SER A 238 5.32 -25.77 -2.54
CA SER A 238 5.62 -24.42 -3.04
C SER A 238 4.34 -23.63 -3.33
N CYS A 239 3.32 -24.23 -3.92
CA CYS A 239 2.04 -23.56 -4.19
C CYS A 239 1.31 -23.17 -2.88
N LEU A 240 1.31 -24.06 -1.88
CA LEU A 240 0.72 -23.78 -0.57
C LEU A 240 1.41 -22.61 0.14
N GLU A 241 2.74 -22.53 0.07
CA GLU A 241 3.51 -21.47 0.72
C GLU A 241 3.42 -20.11 0.00
N THR A 242 3.44 -20.09 -1.34
CA THR A 242 3.46 -18.83 -2.10
C THR A 242 2.07 -18.24 -2.31
N ASP A 243 1.11 -19.06 -2.71
CA ASP A 243 -0.20 -18.58 -3.17
C ASP A 243 -1.24 -18.63 -2.05
N LYS A 244 -0.93 -19.34 -0.95
CA LYS A 244 -1.77 -19.53 0.24
C LYS A 244 -3.23 -19.92 -0.08
N PRO A 245 -3.48 -20.84 -1.02
CA PRO A 245 -4.84 -21.19 -1.43
C PRO A 245 -5.64 -21.86 -0.31
N TYR A 246 -4.97 -22.33 0.76
CA TYR A 246 -5.63 -22.87 1.96
C TYR A 246 -6.53 -21.84 2.69
N GLN A 247 -6.36 -20.53 2.44
CA GLN A 247 -7.22 -19.50 3.02
C GLN A 247 -8.62 -19.45 2.38
N ASP A 248 -8.79 -20.06 1.20
CA ASP A 248 -10.11 -20.25 0.58
C ASP A 248 -10.84 -21.41 1.28
N PRO A 249 -12.02 -21.19 1.89
CA PRO A 249 -12.81 -22.25 2.51
C PRO A 249 -13.24 -23.35 1.52
N ASP A 250 -13.41 -23.00 0.25
CA ASP A 250 -13.82 -23.92 -0.82
C ASP A 250 -12.61 -24.57 -1.51
N PHE A 251 -11.40 -24.45 -0.94
CA PHE A 251 -10.21 -25.07 -1.48
C PHE A 251 -10.27 -26.60 -1.35
N ASN A 252 -10.07 -27.29 -2.47
CA ASN A 252 -10.19 -28.74 -2.57
C ASN A 252 -9.07 -29.33 -3.44
N ILE A 253 -8.93 -30.66 -3.41
CA ILE A 253 -7.85 -31.36 -4.11
C ILE A 253 -7.90 -31.17 -5.63
N ARG A 254 -9.07 -30.89 -6.22
CA ARG A 254 -9.20 -30.61 -7.65
C ARG A 254 -8.60 -29.26 -7.99
N LYS A 255 -8.95 -28.21 -7.23
CA LYS A 255 -8.30 -26.88 -7.35
C LYS A 255 -6.79 -26.98 -7.19
N LEU A 256 -6.31 -27.78 -6.22
CA LEU A 256 -4.87 -28.01 -6.06
C LEU A 256 -4.25 -28.68 -7.30
N ALA A 257 -4.89 -29.71 -7.86
CA ALA A 257 -4.41 -30.41 -9.05
C ALA A 257 -4.31 -29.48 -10.27
N ASP A 258 -5.31 -28.62 -10.47
CA ASP A 258 -5.32 -27.63 -11.54
C ASP A 258 -4.16 -26.62 -11.35
N MET A 259 -3.93 -26.14 -10.13
CA MET A 259 -2.85 -25.18 -9.82
C MET A 259 -1.44 -25.76 -10.04
N VAL A 260 -1.24 -27.06 -9.81
CA VAL A 260 0.06 -27.73 -10.02
C VAL A 260 0.17 -28.44 -11.37
N GLN A 261 -0.80 -28.23 -12.27
CA GLN A 261 -0.88 -28.83 -13.60
C GLN A 261 -0.75 -30.36 -13.56
N SER A 262 -1.54 -31.01 -12.72
CA SER A 262 -1.56 -32.46 -12.57
C SER A 262 -3.00 -32.98 -12.44
N ASN A 263 -3.17 -34.27 -12.17
CA ASN A 263 -4.47 -34.87 -11.88
C ASN A 263 -4.60 -35.17 -10.38
N THR A 264 -5.85 -35.22 -9.91
CA THR A 264 -6.20 -35.44 -8.49
C THR A 264 -5.63 -36.74 -7.93
N THR A 265 -5.58 -37.81 -8.73
CA THR A 265 -5.01 -39.11 -8.35
C THR A 265 -3.52 -38.99 -8.06
N TYR A 266 -2.78 -38.30 -8.92
CA TYR A 266 -1.33 -38.16 -8.81
C TYR A 266 -0.94 -37.22 -7.67
N VAL A 267 -1.70 -36.13 -7.48
CA VAL A 267 -1.58 -35.24 -6.32
C VAL A 267 -1.85 -35.98 -5.02
N SER A 268 -2.93 -36.76 -4.95
CA SER A 268 -3.27 -37.57 -3.78
C SER A 268 -2.15 -38.57 -3.46
N LYS A 269 -1.64 -39.29 -4.48
CA LYS A 269 -0.53 -40.23 -4.31
C LYS A 269 0.76 -39.55 -3.89
N ALA A 270 1.09 -38.38 -4.45
CA ALA A 270 2.28 -37.62 -4.07
C ALA A 270 2.23 -37.18 -2.61
N MET A 271 1.09 -36.62 -2.16
CA MET A 271 0.92 -36.21 -0.76
C MET A 271 0.98 -37.40 0.21
N ASN A 272 0.31 -38.51 -0.12
CA ASN A 272 0.32 -39.68 0.74
C ASN A 272 1.69 -40.37 0.77
N LYS A 273 2.38 -40.51 -0.37
CA LYS A 273 3.67 -41.21 -0.42
C LYS A 273 4.84 -40.39 0.10
N VAL A 274 4.87 -39.08 -0.19
CA VAL A 274 6.03 -38.23 0.12
C VAL A 274 5.78 -37.39 1.36
N GLY A 275 4.57 -36.85 1.50
CA GLY A 275 4.19 -36.02 2.64
C GLY A 275 3.64 -36.80 3.83
N ASP A 276 3.41 -38.10 3.67
CA ASP A 276 2.77 -39.00 4.65
C ASP A 276 1.48 -38.45 5.26
N LYS A 277 0.74 -37.65 4.46
CA LYS A 277 -0.45 -36.93 4.91
C LYS A 277 -1.49 -36.86 3.81
N LYS A 278 -2.75 -36.98 4.21
CA LYS A 278 -3.90 -36.73 3.34
C LYS A 278 -4.01 -35.22 3.06
N PHE A 279 -4.66 -34.88 1.94
CA PHE A 279 -4.95 -33.50 1.55
C PHE A 279 -5.48 -32.65 2.72
N SER A 280 -6.54 -33.12 3.39
CA SER A 280 -7.18 -32.37 4.46
C SER A 280 -6.26 -32.11 5.65
N GLN A 281 -5.36 -33.04 5.97
CA GLN A 281 -4.39 -32.88 7.05
C GLN A 281 -3.37 -31.79 6.69
N ILE A 282 -2.81 -31.84 5.48
CA ILE A 282 -1.87 -30.82 5.01
C ILE A 282 -2.53 -29.44 5.03
N ILE A 283 -3.74 -29.29 4.49
CA ILE A 283 -4.43 -28.00 4.49
C ILE A 283 -4.68 -27.52 5.93
N ASN A 284 -5.15 -28.40 6.81
CA ASN A 284 -5.38 -28.04 8.21
C ASN A 284 -4.09 -27.63 8.94
N ASP A 285 -2.94 -28.26 8.64
CA ASP A 285 -1.64 -27.84 9.17
C ASP A 285 -1.40 -26.35 8.86
N TYR A 286 -1.52 -25.96 7.58
CA TYR A 286 -1.31 -24.57 7.14
C TYR A 286 -2.33 -23.60 7.75
N ARG A 287 -3.61 -23.99 7.80
CA ARG A 287 -4.66 -23.14 8.39
C ARG A 287 -4.43 -22.91 9.89
N ILE A 288 -4.08 -23.94 10.65
CA ILE A 288 -3.78 -23.81 12.09
C ILE A 288 -2.51 -23.01 12.32
N GLN A 289 -1.47 -23.23 11.53
CA GLN A 289 -0.25 -22.42 11.62
C GLN A 289 -0.54 -20.94 11.40
N GLN A 290 -1.39 -20.59 10.42
CA GLN A 290 -1.79 -19.21 10.19
C GLN A 290 -2.56 -18.63 11.39
N VAL A 291 -3.54 -19.36 11.95
CA VAL A 291 -4.28 -18.91 13.14
C VAL A 291 -3.34 -18.71 14.33
N LYS A 292 -2.38 -19.62 14.53
CA LYS A 292 -1.38 -19.50 15.59
C LYS A 292 -0.56 -18.22 15.43
N ILE A 293 -0.07 -17.94 14.23
CA ILE A 293 0.65 -16.70 13.91
C ILE A 293 -0.22 -15.48 14.25
N ASP A 294 -1.50 -15.49 13.89
CA ASP A 294 -2.42 -14.38 14.16
C ASP A 294 -2.66 -14.19 15.68
N PHE A 295 -2.79 -15.28 16.44
CA PHE A 295 -2.91 -15.23 17.90
C PHE A 295 -1.64 -14.71 18.57
N ASP A 296 -0.47 -15.21 18.14
CA ASP A 296 0.83 -14.79 18.65
C ASP A 296 1.08 -13.29 18.33
N ASN A 297 0.61 -12.79 17.18
CA ASN A 297 0.64 -11.37 16.80
C ASN A 297 -0.47 -10.50 17.44
N ARG A 298 -1.20 -11.04 18.43
CA ARG A 298 -2.26 -10.32 19.16
C ARG A 298 -3.41 -9.82 18.27
N ALA A 299 -3.65 -10.47 17.12
CA ALA A 299 -4.78 -10.13 16.25
C ALA A 299 -6.14 -10.26 16.98
N HIS A 300 -6.21 -11.16 17.95
CA HIS A 300 -7.39 -11.39 18.80
C HIS A 300 -7.75 -10.21 19.72
N HIS A 301 -6.89 -9.18 19.85
CA HIS A 301 -7.25 -7.92 20.52
C HIS A 301 -8.08 -6.99 19.62
N LYS A 302 -7.98 -7.15 18.30
CA LYS A 302 -8.63 -6.31 17.30
C LYS A 302 -9.78 -7.02 16.57
N PHE A 303 -9.71 -8.34 16.47
CA PHE A 303 -10.63 -9.16 15.70
C PHE A 303 -11.23 -10.28 16.55
N THR A 304 -12.47 -10.66 16.23
CA THR A 304 -13.12 -11.81 16.86
C THR A 304 -12.41 -13.11 16.45
N ILE A 305 -12.49 -14.14 17.30
CA ILE A 305 -11.99 -15.48 16.97
C ILE A 305 -12.62 -15.98 15.67
N GLU A 306 -13.90 -15.65 15.45
CA GLU A 306 -14.61 -15.94 14.19
C GLU A 306 -13.93 -15.35 12.97
N HIS A 307 -13.58 -14.06 13.02
CA HIS A 307 -12.89 -13.41 11.92
C HIS A 307 -11.55 -14.09 11.61
N ILE A 308 -10.80 -14.45 12.65
CA ILE A 308 -9.47 -15.05 12.53
C ILE A 308 -9.55 -16.44 11.89
N TYR A 309 -10.42 -17.33 12.37
CA TYR A 309 -10.50 -18.67 11.76
C TYR A 309 -11.08 -18.61 10.34
N LYS A 310 -11.99 -17.67 10.05
CA LYS A 310 -12.54 -17.50 8.69
C LYS A 310 -11.46 -17.00 7.72
N ALA A 311 -10.61 -16.08 8.15
CA ALA A 311 -9.48 -15.60 7.35
C ALA A 311 -8.44 -16.72 7.08
N ALA A 312 -8.33 -17.68 7.99
CA ALA A 312 -7.54 -18.88 7.78
C ALA A 312 -8.25 -19.96 6.94
N GLY A 313 -9.46 -19.73 6.45
CA GLY A 313 -10.19 -20.64 5.56
C GLY A 313 -11.08 -21.68 6.26
N PHE A 314 -11.36 -21.55 7.56
CA PHE A 314 -12.36 -22.41 8.21
C PHE A 314 -13.78 -21.85 8.02
N SER A 315 -14.69 -22.67 7.48
CA SER A 315 -16.09 -22.27 7.29
C SER A 315 -16.92 -22.37 8.57
N GLN A 316 -16.61 -23.33 9.45
CA GLN A 316 -17.42 -23.66 10.64
C GLN A 316 -16.59 -23.66 11.92
N GLN A 317 -17.14 -23.06 12.98
CA GLN A 317 -16.49 -22.94 14.28
C GLN A 317 -16.24 -24.29 14.96
N SER A 318 -17.17 -25.24 14.85
CA SER A 318 -17.04 -26.59 15.41
C SER A 318 -15.82 -27.33 14.84
N THR A 319 -15.64 -27.25 13.51
CA THR A 319 -14.50 -27.82 12.80
C THR A 319 -13.19 -27.15 13.20
N PHE A 320 -13.18 -25.81 13.25
CA PHE A 320 -12.02 -25.06 13.72
C PHE A 320 -11.61 -25.45 15.14
N ASN A 321 -12.56 -25.43 16.10
CA ASN A 321 -12.28 -25.74 17.51
C ASN A 321 -11.70 -27.15 17.69
N ARG A 322 -12.27 -28.14 16.98
CA ARG A 322 -11.79 -29.53 17.03
C ARG A 322 -10.35 -29.64 16.51
N ILE A 323 -10.08 -29.09 15.32
CA ILE A 323 -8.76 -29.17 14.69
C ILE A 323 -7.74 -28.37 15.49
N PHE A 324 -8.08 -27.16 15.94
CA PHE A 324 -7.17 -26.34 16.74
C PHE A 324 -6.78 -27.05 18.05
N LYS A 325 -7.74 -27.66 18.74
CA LYS A 325 -7.45 -28.45 19.95
C LYS A 325 -6.57 -29.66 19.68
N GLU A 326 -6.84 -30.38 18.58
CA GLU A 326 -6.04 -31.54 18.15
C GLU A 326 -4.58 -31.17 17.90
N TYR A 327 -4.34 -30.01 17.28
CA TYR A 327 -2.99 -29.55 16.92
C TYR A 327 -2.24 -28.85 18.06
N MET A 328 -2.94 -28.04 18.85
CA MET A 328 -2.31 -27.18 19.86
C MET A 328 -2.43 -27.75 21.28
N GLY A 329 -3.18 -28.85 21.47
CA GLY A 329 -3.47 -29.46 22.77
C GLY A 329 -4.40 -28.63 23.67
N LYS A 330 -4.85 -27.46 23.20
CA LYS A 330 -5.69 -26.49 23.92
C LYS A 330 -6.75 -25.94 23.00
N THR A 331 -7.92 -25.62 23.54
CA THR A 331 -8.94 -24.87 22.80
C THR A 331 -8.43 -23.47 22.43
N PRO A 332 -8.99 -22.82 21.40
CA PRO A 332 -8.61 -21.46 21.03
C PRO A 332 -8.68 -20.46 22.20
N THR A 333 -9.71 -20.58 23.04
CA THR A 333 -9.90 -19.74 24.22
C THR A 333 -8.81 -19.98 25.26
N GLU A 334 -8.52 -21.23 25.60
CA GLU A 334 -7.44 -21.60 26.54
C GLU A 334 -6.06 -21.15 26.02
N TYR A 335 -5.83 -21.20 24.71
CA TYR A 335 -4.59 -20.73 24.10
C TYR A 335 -4.44 -19.21 24.23
N ILE A 336 -5.51 -18.44 23.99
CA ILE A 336 -5.52 -16.99 24.18
C ILE A 336 -5.30 -16.62 25.66
N GLU A 337 -5.94 -17.32 26.59
CA GLU A 337 -5.72 -17.11 28.02
C GLU A 337 -4.28 -17.39 28.45
N PHE A 338 -3.66 -18.42 27.87
CA PHE A 338 -2.25 -18.73 28.07
C PHE A 338 -1.36 -17.57 27.60
N LEU A 339 -1.61 -17.01 26.42
CA LEU A 339 -0.87 -15.85 25.90
C LEU A 339 -1.01 -14.61 26.81
N LYS A 340 -2.21 -14.34 27.33
CA LYS A 340 -2.45 -13.22 28.26
C LYS A 340 -1.67 -13.36 29.58
N LYS A 341 -1.59 -14.58 30.12
CA LYS A 341 -0.81 -14.84 31.34
C LYS A 341 0.69 -14.65 31.11
N GLU A 342 1.18 -15.05 29.94
CA GLU A 342 2.59 -14.85 29.56
C GLU A 342 2.95 -13.36 29.47
N ASP A 343 2.07 -12.54 28.90
CA ASP A 343 2.26 -11.09 28.82
C ASP A 343 2.29 -10.42 30.19
N ASN A 344 1.34 -10.78 31.07
CA ASN A 344 1.31 -10.24 32.43
C ASN A 344 2.56 -10.63 33.24
N THR A 345 3.11 -11.81 33.00
CA THR A 345 4.35 -12.27 33.66
C THR A 345 5.56 -11.48 33.17
N LYS A 346 5.67 -11.20 31.86
CA LYS A 346 6.73 -10.35 31.30
C LYS A 346 6.63 -8.92 31.82
N ILE A 347 5.43 -8.34 31.87
CA ILE A 347 5.22 -6.99 32.41
C ILE A 347 5.65 -6.90 33.88
N LYS A 348 5.29 -7.90 34.69
CA LYS A 348 5.70 -7.95 36.10
C LYS A 348 7.22 -8.03 36.27
N PHE A 349 7.89 -8.86 35.47
CA PHE A 349 9.35 -8.97 35.45
C PHE A 349 10.05 -7.65 35.05
N TYR A 350 9.55 -6.94 34.04
CA TYR A 350 10.10 -5.63 33.66
C TYR A 350 9.88 -4.56 34.74
N ASN A 351 8.74 -4.59 35.43
CA ASN A 351 8.45 -3.66 36.53
C ASN A 351 9.31 -3.96 37.78
N GLU A 352 9.74 -5.20 37.98
CA GLU A 352 10.65 -5.60 39.07
C GLU A 352 12.12 -5.28 38.76
N LEU A 353 12.50 -5.09 37.49
CA LEU A 353 13.85 -4.65 37.08
C LEU A 353 14.00 -3.12 36.98
N SER A 354 12.89 -2.38 37.03
CA SER A 354 12.85 -0.92 36.90
C SER A 354 12.56 -0.18 38.21
N ASN A 355 12.36 -0.93 39.30
CA ASN A 355 12.42 -0.46 40.69
C ASN A 355 13.70 -1.02 41.34
#